data_AF-A0A3B9IQA2-F1
#
_entry.id   AF-A0A3B9IQA2-F1
#
_cell.length_a   1.000
_cell.length_b   1.000
_cell.length_c   1.000
_cell.angle_alpha   90.00
_cell.angle_beta   90.00
_cell.angle_gamma   90.00
#
_symmetry.space_group_name_H-M   'P 1'
#
loop_
_entity.id
_entity.type
_entity.pdbx_description
1 polymer ?
#
loop_
_entity_poly.entity_id
_entity_poly.type
_entity_poly.pdbx_seq_one_letter_code
_entity_poly.pdbx_strand_id
1 'polypeptide(L)' 'DVEHVIEATAAPKAIAARLGIARNDPCLRLTRRTWVDRGVVTLAILTHPGTRFRLGTRFRAGPGTMPLAAGF' A
#
# COMPACT_ATOMS: atom_id res chain seq x y z
N ASP A 1 -3.29 -4.01 16.67
CA ASP A 1 -2.35 -4.36 15.57
C ASP A 1 -2.73 -3.62 14.29
N VAL A 2 -1.78 -3.40 13.39
CA VAL A 2 -2.01 -2.76 12.08
C VAL A 2 -1.21 -3.49 11.00
N GLU A 3 -1.88 -3.86 9.92
CA GLU A 3 -1.28 -4.46 8.72
C GLU A 3 -1.54 -3.58 7.52
N HIS A 4 -0.51 -3.43 6.68
CA HIS A 4 -0.57 -2.79 5.38
C HIS A 4 -0.04 -3.73 4.31
N VAL A 5 -0.90 -4.13 3.37
CA VAL A 5 -0.51 -4.87 2.16
C VAL A 5 -0.58 -3.91 0.99
N ILE A 6 0.54 -3.75 0.28
CA ILE A 6 0.67 -2.85 -0.87
C ILE A 6 0.88 -3.69 -2.13
N GLU A 7 0.09 -3.44 -3.16
CA GLU A 7 0.13 -4.20 -4.41
C GLU A 7 0.19 -3.25 -5.62
N ALA A 8 0.97 -3.65 -6.63
CA ALA A 8 0.92 -3.04 -7.95
C ALA A 8 -0.18 -3.72 -8.77
N THR A 9 -1.16 -2.95 -9.22
CA THR A 9 -2.35 -3.47 -9.90
C THR A 9 -2.69 -2.63 -11.12
N ALA A 10 -3.24 -3.25 -12.16
CA ALA A 10 -3.82 -2.52 -13.29
C ALA A 10 -5.23 -2.05 -12.93
N ALA A 11 -5.57 -0.78 -13.20
CA ALA A 11 -6.86 -0.21 -12.83
C ALA A 11 -8.06 -0.92 -13.51
N PRO A 12 -8.98 -1.53 -12.73
CA PRO A 12 -10.24 -2.05 -13.27
C PRO A 12 -11.10 -0.92 -13.85
N LYS A 13 -11.99 -1.24 -14.81
CA LYS A 13 -12.84 -0.25 -15.48
C LYS A 13 -13.55 0.72 -14.53
N ALA A 14 -14.16 0.20 -13.45
CA ALA A 14 -14.89 1.02 -12.49
C ALA A 14 -13.96 1.96 -11.69
N ILE A 15 -12.77 1.50 -11.32
CA ILE A 15 -11.78 2.29 -10.60
C ILE A 15 -11.16 3.35 -11.51
N ALA A 16 -10.80 2.98 -12.74
CA ALA A 16 -10.28 3.90 -13.73
C ALA A 16 -11.23 5.09 -13.97
N ALA A 17 -12.53 4.81 -14.12
CA ALA A 17 -13.56 5.84 -14.27
C ALA A 17 -13.65 6.76 -13.03
N ARG A 18 -13.65 6.19 -11.82
CA ARG A 18 -13.72 6.98 -10.57
C ARG A 18 -12.48 7.84 -10.34
N LEU A 19 -11.31 7.36 -10.77
CA LEU A 19 -10.04 8.06 -10.60
C LEU A 19 -9.71 9.02 -11.75
N GLY A 20 -10.49 8.99 -12.84
CA GLY A 20 -10.26 9.81 -14.03
C GLY A 20 -8.97 9.42 -14.77
N ILE A 21 -8.68 8.12 -14.87
CA ILE A 21 -7.48 7.57 -15.52
C ILE A 21 -7.86 6.54 -16.60
N ALA A 22 -6.91 6.12 -17.42
CA ALA A 22 -7.19 5.11 -18.43
C ALA A 22 -7.36 3.72 -17.80
N ARG A 23 -8.10 2.85 -18.49
CA ARG A 23 -8.19 1.44 -18.09
C ARG A 23 -6.81 0.81 -18.10
N ASN A 24 -6.56 -0.05 -17.11
CA ASN A 24 -5.28 -0.74 -16.92
C ASN A 24 -4.10 0.17 -16.57
N ASP A 25 -4.31 1.47 -16.34
CA ASP A 25 -3.25 2.34 -15.81
C ASP A 25 -2.72 1.76 -14.49
N PRO A 26 -1.39 1.83 -14.27
CA PRO A 26 -0.77 1.27 -13.08
C PRO A 26 -1.28 1.99 -11.84
N CYS A 27 -1.69 1.22 -10.84
CA CYS A 27 -2.21 1.71 -9.57
C CYS A 27 -1.51 1.02 -8.40
N LEU A 28 -1.36 1.76 -7.32
CA LEU A 28 -0.98 1.25 -6.01
C LEU A 28 -2.26 0.96 -5.22
N ARG A 29 -2.47 -0.29 -4.85
CA ARG A 29 -3.56 -0.70 -3.97
C ARG A 29 -3.01 -0.94 -2.57
N LEU A 30 -3.57 -0.22 -1.58
CA LEU A 30 -3.28 -0.42 -0.16
C LEU A 30 -4.49 -1.11 0.49
N THR A 31 -4.26 -2.29 1.04
CA THR A 31 -5.18 -2.95 1.96
C THR A 31 -4.68 -2.70 3.38
N ARG A 32 -5.47 -1.95 4.17
CA ARG A 32 -5.18 -1.67 5.58
C ARG A 32 -6.14 -2.43 6.47
N ARG A 33 -5.58 -3.21 7.39
CA ARG A 33 -6.34 -3.87 8.47
C ARG A 33 -5.88 -3.35 9.81
N THR A 34 -6.82 -3.04 10.69
CA THR A 34 -6.53 -2.67 12.08
C THR A 34 -7.34 -3.52 13.02
N TRP A 35 -6.70 -3.99 14.09
CA TRP A 35 -7.31 -4.83 15.12
C TRP A 35 -7.24 -4.18 16.50
N VAL A 36 -8.30 -4.34 17.28
CA VAL A 36 -8.35 -4.06 18.72
C VAL A 36 -8.69 -5.38 19.42
N ASP A 37 -7.93 -5.70 20.46
CA ASP A 37 -7.96 -7.00 21.13
C ASP A 37 -7.92 -8.17 20.13
N ARG A 38 -8.96 -9.01 20.08
CA ARG A 38 -9.05 -10.18 19.18
C ARG A 38 -9.85 -9.92 17.89
N GLY A 39 -10.34 -8.71 17.65
CA GLY A 39 -11.22 -8.39 16.53
C GLY A 39 -10.59 -7.49 15.47
N VAL A 40 -10.85 -7.75 14.18
CA VAL A 40 -10.62 -6.76 13.11
C VAL A 40 -11.61 -5.62 13.32
N VAL A 41 -11.12 -4.42 13.58
CA VAL A 41 -11.95 -3.23 13.78
C VAL A 41 -12.13 -2.45 12.47
N THR A 42 -11.16 -2.49 11.56
CA THR A 42 -11.29 -1.78 10.28
C THR A 42 -10.53 -2.47 9.16
N LEU A 43 -11.19 -2.62 8.01
CA LEU A 43 -10.60 -2.98 6.72
C LEU A 43 -10.83 -1.83 5.75
N ALA A 44 -9.76 -1.27 5.21
CA ALA A 44 -9.83 -0.25 4.16
C ALA A 44 -9.05 -0.70 2.92
N ILE A 45 -9.65 -0.53 1.75
CA ILE A 45 -9.01 -0.77 0.45
C ILE A 45 -8.94 0.57 -0.28
N LEU A 46 -7.72 1.05 -0.48
CA LEU A 46 -7.43 2.34 -1.09
C LEU A 46 -6.69 2.11 -2.40
N THR A 47 -7.08 2.78 -3.47
CA THR A 47 -6.41 2.66 -4.78
C THR A 47 -5.97 4.03 -5.27
N HIS A 48 -4.68 4.17 -5.59
CA HIS A 48 -4.07 5.41 -6.02
C HIS A 48 -3.42 5.25 -7.40
N PRO A 49 -3.59 6.20 -8.33
CA PRO A 49 -2.87 6.16 -9.63
C PRO A 49 -1.36 6.24 -9.43
N GLY A 50 -0.63 5.26 -9.96
CA GLY A 50 0.82 5.12 -9.78
C GLY A 50 1.64 6.22 -10.47
N THR A 51 1.05 6.93 -11.43
CA THR A 51 1.69 8.04 -12.15
C THR A 51 1.86 9.30 -11.30
N ARG A 52 1.06 9.47 -10.24
CA ARG A 52 1.04 10.71 -9.43
C ARG A 52 1.06 10.50 -7.92
N PHE A 53 1.02 9.25 -7.44
CA PHE A 53 1.11 8.93 -6.02
C PHE A 53 2.26 7.97 -5.75
N ARG A 54 2.89 8.15 -4.59
CA ARG A 54 3.93 7.27 -4.06
C ARG A 54 3.55 6.88 -2.64
N LEU A 55 3.83 5.63 -2.27
CA LEU A 55 3.61 5.13 -0.93
C LEU A 55 4.95 4.71 -0.34
N GLY A 56 5.26 5.22 0.85
CA GLY A 56 6.53 4.99 1.50
C GLY A 56 6.40 5.14 3.00
N THR A 57 7.29 4.48 3.73
CA THR A 57 7.41 4.60 5.18
C THR A 57 8.77 5.20 5.53
N ARG A 58 8.81 6.03 6.56
CA ARG A 58 10.07 6.50 7.16
C ARG A 58 10.18 5.82 8.51
N PHE A 59 11.18 4.96 8.66
CA PHE A 59 11.53 4.39 9.95
C PHE A 59 12.88 4.94 10.38
N ARG A 60 13.01 5.24 11.67
CA ARG A 60 14.30 5.56 12.29
C ARG A 60 14.86 4.26 12.82
N ALA A 61 15.92 3.74 12.19
CA ALA A 61 16.67 2.64 12.78
C ALA A 61 17.30 3.15 14.09
N GLY A 62 16.94 2.53 15.22
CA GLY A 62 17.66 2.73 16.47
C GLY A 62 19.04 2.07 16.37
N PRO A 63 20.03 2.48 17.18
CA PRO A 63 21.33 1.82 17.22
C PRO A 63 21.13 0.36 17.66
N GLY A 64 21.29 -0.58 16.72
CA GLY A 64 21.06 -2.02 16.93
C GLY A 64 20.65 -2.80 15.67
N THR A 65 20.20 -2.14 14.61
CA THR A 65 19.88 -2.83 13.34
C THR A 65 21.12 -2.85 12.44
N MET A 66 21.89 -3.93 12.47
CA MET A 66 22.85 -4.23 11.40
C MET A 66 22.10 -4.28 10.07
N PRO A 67 22.47 -3.50 9.04
CA PRO A 67 21.92 -3.71 7.71
C PRO A 67 22.40 -5.09 7.24
N LEU A 68 21.46 -6.00 6.97
CA LEU A 68 21.77 -7.22 6.23
C LEU A 68 22.43 -6.79 4.92
N ALA A 69 23.68 -7.22 4.73
CA ALA A 69 24.50 -6.90 3.57
C ALA A 69 23.69 -7.14 2.28
N ALA A 70 23.65 -6.12 1.43
CA ALA A 70 23.12 -6.22 0.08
C ALA A 70 23.99 -7.23 -0.70
N GLY A 71 23.43 -8.41 -0.95
CA GLY A 71 23.92 -9.40 -1.89
C GLY A 71 22.78 -9.78 -2.83
N PHE A 72 23.14 -9.84 -4.12
CA PHE A 72 22.33 -9.95 -5.35
C PHE A 72 21.87 -8.61 -5.96
#